data_AF-A0A7K4FUP0-F1
#
_entry.id   AF-A0A7K4FUP0-F1
#
_cell.length_a   1.000
_cell.length_b   1.000
_cell.length_c   1.000
_cell.angle_alpha   90.00
_cell.angle_beta   90.00
_cell.angle_gamma   90.00
#
_symmetry.space_group_name_H-M   'P 1'
#
loop_
_entity.id
_entity.type
_entity.pdbx_description
1 polymer ?
#
loop_
_entity_poly.entity_id
_entity_poly.type
_entity_poly.pdbx_seq_one_letter_code
_entity_poly.pdbx_strand_id
1 'polypeptide(L)'
;RTLFERVVEAQMSKDTARAVMYANEIAELRKVGKQLLATQIALEQVELRLETVSELGDVFTNLIPVVGVVNELKSTLRGIMPELSIEMGELGEGLQEVVMAAGDFTGGYSGMTSPTPEARKILDEASAIAEQKMKEKFPDLPITAASTQKA
;
A
#
# COMPACT_ATOMS: atom_id res chain seq x y z
N ARG A 1 6.07 29.13 -22.60
CA ARG A 1 6.57 30.28 -23.39
C ARG A 1 6.02 31.59 -22.84
N THR A 2 4.70 31.71 -22.70
CA THR A 2 3.99 32.86 -22.13
C THR A 2 4.52 33.39 -20.78
N LEU A 3 4.77 32.53 -19.78
CA LEU A 3 5.34 33.01 -18.49
C LEU A 3 6.77 33.53 -18.62
N PHE A 4 7.57 32.93 -19.50
CA PHE A 4 8.95 33.37 -19.73
C PHE A 4 8.98 34.73 -20.43
N GLU A 5 8.09 34.95 -21.40
CA GLU A 5 7.88 36.25 -22.05
C GLU A 5 7.49 37.32 -21.00
N ARG A 6 6.59 36.99 -20.06
CA ARG A 6 6.21 37.88 -18.96
C ARG A 6 7.36 38.20 -18.00
N VAL A 7 8.27 37.26 -17.74
CA VAL A 7 9.51 37.54 -16.99
C VAL A 7 10.35 38.58 -17.73
N VAL A 8 10.55 38.39 -19.04
CA VAL A 8 11.34 39.32 -19.87
C VAL A 8 10.73 40.72 -19.89
N GLU A 9 9.41 40.84 -20.04
CA GLU A 9 8.70 42.12 -20.00
C GLU A 9 8.79 42.81 -18.62
N ALA A 10 8.64 42.06 -17.53
CA ALA A 10 8.80 42.58 -16.17
C ALA A 10 10.25 43.05 -15.92
N GLN A 11 11.23 42.32 -16.43
CA GLN A 11 12.65 42.69 -16.35
C GLN A 11 12.94 43.98 -17.12
N MET A 12 12.39 44.11 -18.34
CA MET A 12 12.56 45.29 -19.20
C MET A 12 11.90 46.54 -18.61
N SER A 13 10.75 46.38 -17.94
CA SER A 13 10.05 47.46 -17.23
C SER A 13 10.66 47.79 -15.86
N LYS A 14 11.77 47.13 -15.47
CA LYS A 14 12.43 47.24 -14.16
C LYS A 14 11.52 46.89 -12.97
N ASP A 15 10.44 46.16 -13.21
CA ASP A 15 9.58 45.60 -12.16
C ASP A 15 10.19 44.29 -11.66
N THR A 16 11.19 44.43 -10.79
CA THR A 16 11.95 43.30 -10.23
C THR A 16 11.07 42.36 -9.40
N ALA A 17 10.06 42.88 -8.72
CA ALA A 17 9.14 42.08 -7.92
C ALA A 17 8.32 41.13 -8.80
N ARG A 18 7.73 41.63 -9.90
CA ARG A 18 6.99 40.78 -10.85
C ARG A 18 7.89 39.81 -11.59
N ALA A 19 9.10 40.23 -11.98
CA ALA A 19 10.06 39.35 -12.64
C ALA A 19 10.42 38.13 -11.75
N VAL A 20 10.67 38.38 -10.45
CA VAL A 20 10.94 37.32 -9.46
C VAL A 20 9.73 36.41 -9.26
N MET A 21 8.53 36.98 -9.14
CA MET A 21 7.29 36.19 -8.99
C MET A 21 7.09 35.22 -10.16
N TYR A 22 7.16 35.71 -11.40
CA TYR A 22 6.99 34.86 -12.58
C TYR A 22 8.12 33.83 -12.73
N ALA A 23 9.36 34.19 -12.35
CA ALA A 23 10.47 33.24 -12.36
C ALA A 23 10.25 32.08 -11.36
N ASN A 24 9.71 32.38 -10.17
CA ASN A 24 9.35 31.37 -9.18
C ASN A 24 8.24 30.45 -9.68
N GLU A 25 7.20 30.98 -10.34
CA GLU A 25 6.16 30.15 -10.94
C GLU A 25 6.72 29.21 -12.02
N ILE A 26 7.62 29.69 -12.88
CA ILE A 26 8.28 28.82 -13.86
C ILE A 26 9.09 27.71 -13.17
N ALA A 27 9.76 28.02 -12.06
CA ALA A 27 10.53 27.03 -11.31
C ALA A 27 9.61 25.94 -10.72
N GLU A 28 8.48 26.33 -10.12
CA GLU A 28 7.49 25.38 -9.58
C GLU A 28 6.82 24.56 -10.69
N LEU A 29 6.45 25.16 -11.82
CA LEU A 29 5.90 24.42 -12.96
C LEU A 29 6.89 23.39 -13.52
N ARG A 30 8.18 23.71 -13.55
CA ARG A 30 9.22 22.75 -13.95
C ARG A 30 9.36 21.60 -12.96
N LYS A 31 9.23 21.88 -11.66
CA LYS A 31 9.26 20.86 -10.60
C LYS A 31 8.08 19.90 -10.75
N VAL A 32 6.87 20.44 -10.91
CA VAL A 32 5.66 19.66 -11.19
C VAL A 32 5.82 18.83 -12.47
N GLY A 33 6.31 19.43 -13.55
CA GLY A 33 6.54 18.72 -14.81
C GLY A 33 7.50 17.53 -14.69
N LYS A 34 8.56 17.65 -13.88
CA LYS A 34 9.48 16.53 -13.58
C LYS A 34 8.78 15.42 -12.80
N GLN A 35 7.93 15.77 -11.84
CA GLN A 35 7.18 14.79 -11.06
C GLN A 35 6.19 14.03 -11.95
N LEU A 36 5.47 14.72 -12.83
CA LEU A 36 4.57 14.08 -13.79
C LEU A 36 5.31 13.16 -14.76
N LEU A 37 6.49 13.54 -15.24
CA LEU A 37 7.31 12.68 -16.09
C LEU A 37 7.76 11.41 -15.35
N ALA A 38 8.15 11.53 -14.08
CA ALA A 38 8.50 10.38 -13.25
C ALA A 38 7.29 9.45 -13.03
N THR A 39 6.11 10.02 -12.79
CA THR A 39 4.84 9.28 -12.72
C THR A 39 4.57 8.53 -14.01
N GLN A 40 4.74 9.18 -15.17
CA GLN A 40 4.54 8.53 -16.46
C GLN A 40 5.45 7.30 -16.63
N ILE A 41 6.75 7.44 -16.36
CA ILE A 41 7.71 6.33 -16.46
C ILE A 41 7.34 5.20 -15.48
N ALA A 42 6.91 5.54 -14.27
CA ALA A 42 6.47 4.55 -13.30
C ALA A 42 5.21 3.79 -13.78
N LEU A 43 4.27 4.47 -14.44
CA LEU A 43 3.10 3.84 -15.04
C LEU A 43 3.47 2.93 -16.21
N GLU A 44 4.41 3.33 -17.06
CA GLU A 44 4.95 2.47 -18.13
C GLU A 44 5.60 1.20 -17.54
N GLN A 45 6.29 1.32 -16.40
CA GLN A 45 6.84 0.16 -15.70
C GLN A 45 5.74 -0.74 -15.10
N VAL A 46 4.66 -0.15 -14.58
CA VAL A 46 3.49 -0.88 -14.10
C VAL A 46 2.86 -1.66 -15.26
N GLU A 47 2.60 -1.01 -16.39
CA GLU A 47 2.04 -1.61 -17.60
C GLU A 47 2.86 -2.82 -18.06
N LEU A 48 4.18 -2.66 -18.24
CA LEU A 48 5.07 -3.75 -18.65
C LEU A 48 5.03 -4.95 -17.69
N ARG A 49 4.92 -4.69 -16.38
CA ARG A 49 4.80 -5.78 -15.39
C ARG A 49 3.46 -6.49 -15.53
N LEU A 50 2.37 -5.75 -15.69
CA LEU A 50 1.04 -6.33 -15.89
C LEU A 50 0.97 -7.19 -17.15
N GLU A 51 1.63 -6.78 -18.24
CA GLU A 51 1.71 -7.58 -19.47
C GLU A 51 2.45 -8.92 -19.26
N THR A 52 3.46 -8.94 -18.38
CA THR A 52 4.25 -10.16 -18.12
C THR A 52 3.60 -11.14 -17.15
N VAL A 53 2.52 -10.74 -16.44
CA VAL A 53 1.78 -11.66 -15.56
C VAL A 53 0.98 -12.63 -16.42
N SER A 54 1.55 -13.83 -16.65
CA SER A 54 0.93 -14.89 -17.45
C SER A 54 0.57 -16.15 -16.66
N GLU A 55 1.18 -16.38 -15.49
CA GLU A 55 0.92 -17.53 -14.62
C GLU A 55 0.56 -17.11 -13.19
N LEU A 56 -0.31 -17.90 -12.52
CA LEU A 56 -0.77 -17.66 -11.14
C LEU A 56 0.37 -17.57 -10.11
N GLY A 57 1.52 -18.19 -10.38
CA GLY A 57 2.73 -18.09 -9.53
C GLY A 57 3.44 -16.74 -9.62
N ASP A 58 3.27 -16.01 -10.73
CA ASP A 58 3.89 -14.71 -10.99
C ASP A 58 3.08 -13.53 -10.45
N VAL A 59 1.86 -13.77 -9.99
CA VAL A 59 1.01 -12.72 -9.40
C VAL A 59 1.62 -12.20 -8.10
N PHE A 60 2.06 -13.08 -7.20
CA PHE A 60 2.61 -12.63 -5.91
C PHE A 60 3.95 -11.91 -6.04
N THR A 61 4.78 -12.32 -7.00
CA THR A 61 6.11 -11.74 -7.24
C THR A 61 6.05 -10.44 -8.04
N ASN A 62 5.12 -10.33 -9.00
CA ASN A 62 5.10 -9.19 -9.93
C ASN A 62 3.98 -8.17 -9.65
N LEU A 63 2.81 -8.57 -9.15
CA LEU A 63 1.68 -7.66 -8.90
C LEU A 63 1.74 -6.95 -7.54
N ILE A 64 2.22 -7.60 -6.47
CA ILE A 64 2.33 -6.94 -5.15
C ILE A 64 3.22 -5.69 -5.20
N PRO A 65 4.42 -5.73 -5.83
CA PRO A 65 5.24 -4.52 -5.97
C PRO A 65 4.57 -3.44 -6.80
N VAL A 66 3.74 -3.81 -7.78
CA VAL A 66 2.99 -2.88 -8.62
C VAL A 66 1.93 -2.13 -7.80
N VAL A 67 1.22 -2.81 -6.90
CA VAL A 67 0.30 -2.17 -5.94
C VAL A 67 1.02 -1.13 -5.08
N GLY A 68 2.25 -1.44 -4.64
CA GLY A 68 3.09 -0.50 -3.89
C GLY A 68 3.40 0.77 -4.69
N VAL A 69 3.83 0.62 -5.94
CA VAL A 69 4.13 1.75 -6.84
C VAL A 69 2.89 2.60 -7.10
N VAL A 70 1.74 1.98 -7.40
CA VAL A 70 0.48 2.72 -7.66
C VAL A 70 0.05 3.53 -6.43
N ASN A 71 0.21 3.00 -5.22
CA ASN A 71 -0.09 3.72 -3.98
C ASN A 71 0.87 4.91 -3.75
N GLU A 72 2.15 4.77 -4.10
CA GLU A 72 3.12 5.86 -4.01
C GLU A 72 2.80 6.99 -5.03
N LEU A 73 2.42 6.61 -6.25
CA LEU A 73 1.98 7.55 -7.28
C LEU A 73 0.71 8.29 -6.85
N LYS A 74 -0.28 7.58 -6.29
CA LYS A 74 -1.49 8.18 -5.68
C LYS A 74 -1.12 9.24 -4.65
N SER A 75 -0.23 8.92 -3.70
CA SER A 75 0.20 9.86 -2.66
C SER A 75 0.89 11.09 -3.25
N THR A 76 1.76 10.89 -4.25
CA THR A 76 2.49 11.97 -4.91
C THR A 76 1.55 12.90 -5.68
N LEU A 77 0.58 12.33 -6.40
CA LEU A 77 -0.37 13.07 -7.22
C LEU A 77 -1.42 13.80 -6.40
N ARG A 78 -1.74 13.33 -5.19
CA ARG A 78 -2.72 14.00 -4.31
C ARG A 78 -2.41 15.49 -4.07
N GLY A 79 -1.13 15.86 -4.02
CA GLY A 79 -0.68 17.25 -3.82
C GLY A 79 -0.48 18.06 -5.10
N ILE A 80 -0.56 17.43 -6.28
CA ILE A 80 -0.22 18.03 -7.58
C ILE A 80 -1.44 18.06 -8.50
N MET A 81 -2.08 16.91 -8.68
CA MET A 81 -3.22 16.69 -9.55
C MET A 81 -4.20 15.70 -8.87
N PRO A 82 -5.11 16.21 -8.02
CA PRO A 82 -6.00 15.40 -7.19
C PRO A 82 -6.89 14.44 -7.99
N GLU A 83 -7.33 14.84 -9.19
CA GLU A 83 -8.18 14.03 -10.06
C GLU A 83 -7.46 12.73 -10.46
N LEU A 84 -6.19 12.83 -10.87
CA LEU A 84 -5.38 11.67 -11.23
C LEU A 84 -5.08 10.78 -10.00
N SER A 85 -4.99 11.38 -8.81
CA SER A 85 -4.87 10.60 -7.57
C SER A 85 -6.11 9.73 -7.29
N ILE A 86 -7.30 10.14 -7.73
CA ILE A 86 -8.52 9.33 -7.57
C ILE A 86 -8.46 8.13 -8.51
N GLU A 87 -8.11 8.35 -9.78
CA GLU A 87 -7.94 7.28 -10.77
C GLU A 87 -6.85 6.28 -10.35
N MET A 88 -5.74 6.73 -9.77
CA MET A 88 -4.72 5.83 -9.21
C MET A 88 -5.24 5.02 -8.01
N GLY A 89 -6.19 5.57 -7.26
CA GLY A 89 -6.89 4.85 -6.20
C GLY A 89 -7.72 3.70 -6.73
N GLU A 90 -8.53 3.96 -7.76
CA GLU A 90 -9.36 2.95 -8.43
C GLU A 90 -8.48 1.85 -9.06
N LEU A 91 -7.37 2.23 -9.71
CA LEU A 91 -6.39 1.27 -10.22
C LEU A 91 -5.80 0.41 -9.11
N GLY A 92 -5.40 1.01 -7.99
CA GLY A 92 -4.85 0.29 -6.84
C GLY A 92 -5.85 -0.69 -6.23
N GLU A 93 -7.13 -0.31 -6.14
CA GLU A 93 -8.21 -1.17 -5.66
C GLU A 93 -8.44 -2.37 -6.59
N GLY A 94 -8.49 -2.16 -7.91
CA GLY A 94 -8.61 -3.25 -8.88
C GLY A 94 -7.43 -4.22 -8.85
N LEU A 95 -6.21 -3.71 -8.70
CA LEU A 95 -5.02 -4.56 -8.56
C LEU A 95 -5.03 -5.36 -7.25
N GLN A 96 -5.52 -4.77 -6.15
CA GLN A 96 -5.66 -5.44 -4.87
C GLN A 96 -6.67 -6.59 -4.95
N GLU A 97 -7.79 -6.40 -5.66
CA GLU A 97 -8.79 -7.44 -5.90
C GLU A 97 -8.20 -8.63 -6.67
N VAL A 98 -7.41 -8.36 -7.71
CA VAL A 98 -6.72 -9.42 -8.48
C VAL A 98 -5.76 -10.22 -7.60
N VAL A 99 -4.98 -9.54 -6.75
CA VAL A 99 -4.06 -10.21 -5.81
C VAL A 99 -4.83 -11.07 -4.80
N MET A 100 -5.95 -10.57 -4.28
CA MET A 100 -6.81 -11.33 -3.36
C MET A 100 -7.41 -12.57 -4.04
N ALA A 101 -7.94 -12.42 -5.25
CA ALA A 101 -8.51 -13.53 -6.01
C ALA A 101 -7.47 -14.63 -6.31
N ALA A 102 -6.22 -14.24 -6.60
CA ALA A 102 -5.12 -15.19 -6.76
C ALA A 102 -4.72 -15.89 -5.44
N GLY A 103 -4.85 -15.20 -4.30
CA GLY A 103 -4.60 -15.75 -2.96
C GLY A 103 -5.61 -16.81 -2.54
N ASP A 104 -6.88 -16.55 -2.80
CA ASP A 104 -7.96 -17.51 -2.57
C ASP A 104 -7.82 -18.75 -3.48
N PHE A 105 -7.44 -18.55 -4.75
CA PHE A 105 -7.26 -19.65 -5.70
C PHE A 105 -6.09 -20.58 -5.35
N THR A 106 -4.97 -20.03 -4.88
CA THR A 106 -3.77 -20.82 -4.56
C THR A 106 -3.84 -21.51 -3.19
N GLY A 107 -4.90 -21.26 -2.40
CA GLY A 107 -5.03 -21.76 -1.02
C GLY A 107 -3.89 -21.28 -0.09
N GLY A 108 -3.10 -20.31 -0.57
CA GLY A 108 -1.71 -20.13 -0.20
C GLY A 108 -1.37 -18.73 0.27
N TYR A 109 -2.36 -17.90 0.60
CA TYR A 109 -2.16 -16.74 1.45
C TYR A 109 -3.41 -16.60 2.32
N SER A 110 -3.44 -17.30 3.45
CA SER A 110 -4.04 -16.71 4.64
C SER A 110 -3.18 -15.48 4.95
N GLY A 111 -3.44 -14.38 4.25
CA GLY A 111 -3.04 -13.06 4.73
C GLY A 111 -3.48 -13.03 6.18
N MET A 112 -2.54 -12.82 7.08
CA MET A 112 -2.78 -12.77 8.51
C MET A 112 -3.84 -11.69 8.74
N THR A 113 -5.11 -12.08 8.73
CA THR A 113 -6.22 -11.22 9.10
C THR A 113 -6.01 -10.99 10.57
N SER A 114 -5.37 -9.87 10.91
CA SER A 114 -5.26 -9.47 12.30
C SER A 114 -6.70 -9.31 12.79
N PRO A 115 -7.16 -10.15 13.74
CA PRO A 115 -8.55 -10.13 14.15
C PRO A 115 -8.87 -8.73 14.68
N THR A 116 -10.03 -8.22 14.29
CA THR A 116 -10.56 -6.99 14.88
C THR A 116 -10.64 -7.17 16.41
N PRO A 117 -10.62 -6.10 17.21
CA PRO A 117 -10.68 -6.22 18.67
C PRO A 117 -11.87 -7.06 19.15
N GLU A 118 -13.00 -7.00 18.45
CA GLU A 118 -14.20 -7.79 18.74
C GLU A 118 -14.03 -9.26 18.34
N ALA A 119 -13.44 -9.54 17.17
CA ALA A 119 -13.11 -10.90 16.75
C ALA A 119 -12.11 -11.56 17.72
N ARG A 120 -11.19 -10.80 18.30
CA ARG A 120 -10.23 -11.30 19.29
C ARG A 120 -10.92 -11.74 20.58
N LYS A 121 -11.89 -10.97 21.08
CA LYS A 121 -12.69 -11.36 22.25
C LYS A 121 -13.46 -12.66 21.99
N ILE A 122 -14.08 -12.80 20.81
CA ILE A 122 -14.82 -14.01 20.44
C ILE A 122 -13.89 -15.23 20.38
N LEU A 123 -12.67 -15.06 19.86
CA LEU A 123 -11.66 -16.12 19.82
C LEU A 123 -11.15 -16.50 21.22
N ASP A 124 -11.02 -15.53 22.13
CA ASP A 124 -10.64 -15.77 23.52
C ASP A 124 -11.74 -16.54 24.27
N GLU A 125 -13.01 -16.18 24.07
CA GLU A 125 -14.17 -16.90 24.64
C GLU A 125 -14.27 -18.34 24.11
N ALA A 126 -14.08 -18.52 22.80
CA ALA A 126 -14.07 -19.84 22.18
C ALA A 126 -12.93 -20.71 22.71
N SER A 127 -11.74 -20.13 22.90
CA SER A 127 -10.57 -20.81 23.47
C SER A 127 -10.84 -21.27 24.91
N ALA A 128 -11.44 -20.42 25.74
CA ALA A 128 -11.79 -20.78 27.12
C ALA A 128 -12.78 -21.96 27.18
N ILE A 129 -13.80 -21.97 26.30
CA ILE A 129 -14.76 -23.09 26.20
C ILE A 129 -14.07 -24.36 25.72
N ALA A 130 -13.13 -24.25 24.77
CA ALA A 130 -12.37 -25.38 24.28
C ALA A 130 -11.46 -25.97 25.37
N GLU A 131 -10.77 -25.14 26.14
CA GLU A 131 -9.95 -25.56 27.30
C GLU A 131 -10.80 -26.26 28.35
N GLN A 132 -11.97 -25.73 28.68
CA GLN A 132 -12.90 -26.38 29.62
C GLN A 132 -13.33 -27.75 29.11
N LYS A 133 -13.72 -27.86 27.83
CA LYS A 133 -14.10 -29.15 27.22
C LYS A 133 -12.93 -30.14 27.15
N MET A 134 -11.71 -29.66 26.94
CA MET A 134 -10.52 -30.50 26.98
C MET A 134 -10.27 -31.02 28.38
N LYS A 135 -10.40 -30.18 29.41
CA LYS A 135 -10.24 -30.56 30.82
C LYS A 135 -11.31 -31.53 31.31
N GLU A 136 -12.54 -31.43 30.79
CA GLU A 136 -13.62 -32.38 31.04
C GLU A 136 -13.39 -33.73 30.34
N LYS A 137 -12.80 -33.74 29.14
CA LYS A 137 -12.51 -34.96 28.37
C LYS A 137 -11.19 -35.64 28.75
N PHE A 138 -10.25 -34.88 29.30
CA PHE A 138 -8.94 -35.34 29.76
C PHE A 138 -8.69 -34.75 31.16
N PRO A 139 -9.31 -35.33 32.21
CA PRO A 139 -9.04 -34.90 33.57
C PRO A 139 -7.56 -35.12 33.91
N ASP A 140 -6.97 -34.15 34.63
CA ASP A 140 -5.55 -34.18 35.01
C ASP A 140 -5.22 -35.51 35.69
N LEU A 141 -4.16 -36.18 35.21
CA LEU A 141 -3.60 -37.36 35.89
C LEU A 141 -3.24 -36.95 37.31
N PRO A 142 -3.67 -37.71 38.34
CA PRO A 142 -3.41 -37.34 39.71
C PRO A 142 -1.91 -37.20 39.93
N ILE A 143 -1.49 -35.96 40.24
CA ILE A 143 -0.19 -35.68 40.83
C ILE A 143 -0.16 -36.41 42.18
N THR A 144 0.31 -37.65 42.16
CA THR A 144 0.65 -38.38 43.36
C THR A 144 1.90 -37.72 43.96
N ALA A 145 1.65 -36.73 44.81
CA ALA A 145 2.59 -36.34 45.82
C ALA A 145 2.79 -37.54 46.77
N ALA A 146 4.00 -38.10 46.80
CA ALA A 146 4.69 -38.51 48.03
C ALA A 146 5.97 -39.28 47.69
N SER A 147 7.10 -38.61 47.91
CA SER A 147 8.27 -39.12 48.63
C SER A 147 8.30 -40.64 48.92
N THR A 148 9.37 -41.33 48.54
CA THR A 148 10.41 -41.78 49.49
C THR A 148 11.67 -42.21 48.74
N GLN A 149 12.72 -41.46 49.01
CA GLN A 149 14.11 -41.76 48.77
C GLN A 149 14.58 -42.71 49.90
N LYS A 150 15.09 -43.91 49.58
CA LYS A 150 16.05 -44.71 50.37
C LYS A 150 16.46 -45.91 49.51
N ALA A 151 17.69 -45.92 49.02
CA ALA A 151 18.88 -46.51 49.66
C ALA A 151 18.90 -48.03 49.52
#